data_AF-A0A8I2CBT4-F1
#
_entry.id   AF-A0A8I2CBT4-F1
#
_cell.length_a   1.000
_cell.length_b   1.000
_cell.length_c   1.000
_cell.angle_alpha   90.00
_cell.angle_beta   90.00
_cell.angle_gamma   90.00
#
_symmetry.space_group_name_H-M   'P 1'
#
loop_
_entity.id
_entity.type
_entity.pdbx_description
1 polymer ?
#
loop_
_entity_poly.entity_id
_entity_poly.type
_entity_poly.pdbx_seq_one_letter_code
_entity_poly.pdbx_strand_id
1 'polypeptide(L)' 'MEARISRSYLSQLEKGAYYVSIKVIGRLADKLDVEPDEFLKRPVRRGRAG' A
#
# COMPACT_ATOMS: atom_id res chain seq x y z
N MET A 1 -0.30 16.20 7.75
CA MET A 1 0.38 15.16 8.55
C MET A 1 0.89 14.08 7.62
N GLU A 2 2.15 13.68 7.67
CA GLU A 2 2.59 12.49 6.91
C GLU A 2 2.09 11.21 7.61
N ALA A 3 2.03 10.08 6.91
CA ALA A 3 1.65 8.78 7.48
C ALA A 3 2.64 8.25 8.55
N ARG A 4 3.63 9.07 8.98
CA ARG A 4 4.70 8.74 9.92
C ARG A 4 5.45 7.46 9.53
N ILE A 5 5.73 7.34 8.23
CA ILE A 5 6.54 6.28 7.64
C ILE A 5 7.75 6.91 6.97
N SER A 6 8.92 6.28 7.09
CA SER A 6 10.12 6.78 6.43
C SER A 6 10.06 6.51 4.92
N ARG A 7 10.72 7.35 4.12
CA ARG A 7 10.81 7.16 2.66
C ARG A 7 11.49 5.84 2.29
N SER A 8 12.51 5.44 3.04
CA SER A 8 13.19 4.16 2.84
C SER A 8 12.26 2.97 3.08
N TYR A 9 11.40 3.04 4.10
CA TYR A 9 10.40 2.00 4.36
C TYR A 9 9.34 1.95 3.27
N LEU A 10 8.85 3.11 2.80
CA LEU A 10 7.91 3.17 1.67
C LEU A 10 8.51 2.53 0.40
N SER A 11 9.77 2.83 0.07
CA SER A 11 10.46 2.22 -1.07
C SER A 11 10.57 0.69 -0.98
N GLN A 12 10.73 0.15 0.22
CA GLN A 12 10.77 -1.30 0.44
C GLN A 12 9.39 -1.95 0.26
N LEU A 13 8.32 -1.26 0.68
CA LEU A 13 6.94 -1.72 0.48
C LEU A 13 6.59 -1.77 -1.02
N GLU A 14 6.93 -0.74 -1.79
CA GLU A 14 6.68 -0.69 -3.24
C GLU A 14 7.40 -1.81 -4.00
N LYS A 15 8.56 -2.26 -3.51
CA LYS A 15 9.32 -3.39 -4.09
C LYS A 15 8.75 -4.76 -3.70
N GLY A 16 7.74 -4.82 -2.83
CA GLY A 16 7.17 -6.07 -2.34
C GLY A 16 8.12 -6.86 -1.43
N ALA A 17 9.14 -6.22 -0.87
CA ALA A 17 10.14 -6.90 -0.04
C ALA A 17 9.58 -7.31 1.34
N TYR A 18 8.52 -6.65 1.80
CA TYR A 18 7.92 -6.88 3.12
C TYR A 18 6.40 -6.82 3.08
N TYR A 19 5.77 -7.66 3.90
CA TYR A 19 4.37 -7.51 4.25
C TYR A 19 4.19 -6.39 5.28
N VAL A 20 3.21 -5.54 5.04
CA VAL A 20 2.90 -4.38 5.87
C VAL A 20 1.91 -4.76 6.99
N SER A 21 2.08 -4.17 8.18
CA SER A 21 1.13 -4.35 9.28
C SER A 21 -0.20 -3.61 9.01
N ILE A 22 -1.32 -4.12 9.55
CA ILE A 22 -2.65 -3.48 9.46
C ILE A 22 -2.61 -2.03 9.96
N LYS A 23 -1.85 -1.75 11.02
CA LYS A 23 -1.69 -0.39 11.57
C LYS A 23 -1.04 0.60 10.58
N VAL A 24 -0.18 0.11 9.69
CA VAL A 24 0.44 0.96 8.66
C VAL A 24 -0.51 1.12 7.47
N ILE A 25 -1.28 0.09 7.12
CA ILE A 25 -2.37 0.20 6.12
C ILE A 25 -3.35 1.31 6.52
N GLY A 26 -3.83 1.31 7.77
CA GLY A 26 -4.74 2.38 8.25
C GLY A 26 -4.13 3.78 8.12
N ARG A 27 -2.85 3.96 8.50
CA ARG A 27 -2.15 5.24 8.37
C ARG A 27 -1.99 5.70 6.92
N LEU A 28 -1.83 4.77 5.98
CA LEU A 28 -1.76 5.06 4.56
C LEU A 28 -3.15 5.42 4.00
N ALA A 29 -4.18 4.66 4.36
CA ALA A 29 -5.57 4.91 4.01
C ALA A 29 -6.02 6.33 4.44
N ASP A 30 -5.82 6.65 5.72
CA ASP A 30 -6.09 7.98 6.29
C ASP A 30 -5.37 9.12 5.56
N LYS A 31 -4.23 8.82 4.91
CA LYS A 31 -3.44 9.82 4.18
C LYS A 31 -3.64 9.90 2.69
N LEU A 32 -4.08 8.84 2.07
CA LEU A 32 -4.46 8.85 0.67
C LEU A 32 -5.95 9.16 0.49
N ASP A 33 -6.71 9.29 1.59
CA ASP A 33 -8.16 9.52 1.57
C ASP A 33 -8.89 8.42 0.80
N VAL A 34 -8.53 7.17 1.12
CA VAL A 34 -9.10 5.95 0.52
C VAL A 34 -9.50 4.98 1.60
N GLU A 35 -10.45 4.10 1.29
CA GLU A 35 -10.85 3.04 2.20
C GLU A 35 -9.71 2.01 2.38
N PRO A 36 -9.51 1.46 3.60
CA PRO A 36 -8.43 0.49 3.84
C PRO A 36 -8.50 -0.78 3.00
N ASP A 37 -9.70 -1.19 2.56
CA ASP A 37 -9.87 -2.38 1.74
C ASP A 37 -9.28 -2.21 0.33
N GLU A 38 -9.07 -0.98 -0.14
CA GLU A 38 -8.38 -0.69 -1.40
C GLU A 38 -6.98 -1.32 -1.45
N PHE A 39 -6.30 -1.43 -0.30
CA PHE A 39 -4.97 -2.05 -0.20
C PHE A 39 -5.00 -3.58 -0.18
N LEU A 40 -6.17 -4.20 0.03
CA LEU A 40 -6.35 -5.65 0.15
C LEU A 40 -6.91 -6.28 -1.13
N LYS A 41 -7.27 -5.46 -2.12
CA LYS A 41 -7.73 -5.93 -3.42
C LYS A 41 -6.60 -6.70 -4.11
N ARG A 42 -6.95 -7.85 -4.68
CA ARG A 42 -6.02 -8.58 -5.55
C ARG A 42 -5.66 -7.67 -6.72
N PRO A 43 -4.37 -7.60 -7.12
CA PRO A 43 -4.00 -6.90 -8.34
C PRO A 43 -4.85 -7.45 -9.48
N VAL A 44 -5.52 -6.56 -10.21
CA VAL A 44 -6.19 -6.95 -11.44
C VAL A 44 -5.08 -7.50 -12.33
N ARG A 45 -5.10 -8.81 -12.60
CA ARG A 45 -4.26 -9.38 -13.65
C ARG A 45 -4.74 -8.70 -14.92
N ARG A 46 -4.03 -7.65 -15.34
CA ARG A 46 -4.22 -7.07 -16.66
C ARG A 46 -3.77 -8.18 -17.60
N GLY A 47 -4.73 -8.99 -18.05
CA GLY A 47 -4.48 -10.07 -18.99
C GLY A 47 -3.68 -9.47 -20.13
N ARG A 48 -2.66 -10.19 -20.59
CA ARG A 48 -1.97 -9.83 -21.84
C ARG A 48 -3.07 -9.61 -22.87
N ALA A 49 -3.28 -8.36 -23.28
CA ALA A 49 -3.85 -8.11 -24.60
C ALA A 49 -2.90 -8.83 -25.56
N GLY A 50 -3.49 -9.66 -26.42
CA GLY A 50 -2.81 -10.71 -27.18
C GLY A 50 -1.68 -10.25 -28.08
#